data_AF-A0A4P9YI51-F1
#
_entry.id   AF-A0A4P9YI51-F1
#
_cell.length_a   1.000
_cell.length_b   1.000
_cell.length_c   1.000
_cell.angle_alpha   90.00
_cell.angle_beta   90.00
_cell.angle_gamma   90.00
#
_symmetry.space_group_name_H-M   'P 1'
#
loop_
_entity.id
_entity.type
_entity.pdbx_description
1 polymer ?
#
loop_
_entity_poly.entity_id
_entity_poly.type
_entity_poly.pdbx_seq_one_letter_code
_entity_poly.pdbx_strand_id
1 'polypeptide(L)'
;RAKMNQQRARRFRTAQEAHERTMKEKRENKNDQETNGLINKQEKFDSNCITPGTEFMYNMSERLKKYLSDKKKNDVNWKNVKVIYSGPEVPGEGEHKIMEYIRLNKAKKDHDVNTRHCLYGLDADLIMLGLLSHEPNFALLREQVDFGKEKERKDDEVLKNSRKFYLMHLCLVREYLNFEFEELKEVIKFEYSLERIIDDFILISMLVGNDFIPTLPNLQIIGATYFPFHLFLP
;
A
#
# COMPACT_ATOMS: atom_id res chain seq x y z
N ARG A 1 -1.30 17.76 5.82
CA ARG A 1 -0.19 18.59 5.28
C ARG A 1 1.09 17.79 5.07
N ALA A 2 1.49 16.94 6.01
CA ALA A 2 2.72 16.13 5.89
C ALA A 2 2.76 15.23 4.63
N LYS A 3 1.70 14.44 4.34
CA LYS A 3 1.65 13.63 3.10
C LYS A 3 1.77 14.45 1.81
N MET A 4 1.18 15.65 1.76
CA MET A 4 1.29 16.52 0.58
C MET A 4 2.75 16.91 0.30
N ASN A 5 3.55 17.18 1.34
CA ASN A 5 4.96 17.49 1.18
C ASN A 5 5.73 16.28 0.64
N GLN A 6 5.43 15.09 1.16
CA GLN A 6 6.04 13.84 0.72
C GLN A 6 5.67 13.51 -0.74
N GLN A 7 4.39 13.62 -1.11
CA GLN A 7 3.92 13.45 -2.50
C GLN A 7 4.56 14.48 -3.43
N ARG A 8 4.68 15.74 -3.01
CA ARG A 8 5.36 16.79 -3.78
C ARG A 8 6.83 16.45 -4.04
N ALA A 9 7.57 16.02 -3.02
CA ALA A 9 8.96 15.62 -3.16
C ALA A 9 9.13 14.40 -4.08
N ARG A 10 8.25 13.39 -3.95
CA ARG A 10 8.24 12.19 -4.81
C ARG A 10 8.00 12.56 -6.27
N ARG A 11 6.96 13.36 -6.55
CA ARG A 11 6.61 13.80 -7.91
C ARG A 11 7.70 14.65 -8.55
N PHE A 12 8.29 15.56 -7.78
CA PHE A 12 9.42 16.36 -8.27
C PHE A 12 10.59 15.47 -8.69
N ARG A 13 10.96 14.49 -7.86
CA ARG A 13 12.02 13.53 -8.17
C ARG A 13 11.70 12.71 -9.41
N THR A 14 10.49 12.15 -9.53
CA THR A 14 10.08 11.38 -10.71
C THR A 14 10.11 12.21 -11.99
N ALA A 15 9.65 13.47 -11.94
CA ALA A 15 9.70 14.38 -13.08
C ALA A 15 11.15 14.72 -13.48
N GLN A 16 12.03 14.94 -12.50
CA GLN A 16 13.45 15.19 -12.73
C GLN A 16 14.14 13.96 -13.36
N GLU A 17 13.94 12.77 -12.79
CA GLU A 17 14.50 11.52 -13.33
C GLU A 17 14.00 11.24 -14.76
N ALA A 18 12.72 11.50 -15.04
CA ALA A 18 12.17 11.36 -16.39
C ALA A 18 12.80 12.35 -17.38
N HIS A 19 13.07 13.59 -16.95
CA HIS A 19 13.75 14.59 -17.76
C HIS A 19 15.21 14.18 -18.05
N GLU A 20 15.94 13.76 -17.02
CA GLU A 20 17.33 13.29 -17.13
C GLU A 20 17.45 12.07 -18.06
N ARG A 21 16.55 11.09 -17.95
CA ARG A 21 16.48 9.94 -18.88
C ARG A 21 16.23 10.38 -20.32
N THR A 22 15.26 11.27 -20.53
CA THR A 22 14.94 11.78 -21.88
C THR A 22 16.13 12.52 -22.50
N MET A 23 16.87 13.29 -21.69
CA MET A 23 18.08 13.99 -22.15
C MET A 23 19.22 13.03 -22.47
N LYS A 24 19.35 11.93 -21.72
CA LYS A 24 20.32 10.87 -21.98
C LYS A 24 20.01 10.14 -23.28
N GLU A 25 18.76 9.70 -23.48
CA GLU A 25 18.28 9.07 -24.72
C GLU A 25 18.54 9.96 -25.95
N LYS A 26 18.31 11.27 -25.85
CA LYS A 26 18.60 12.23 -26.93
C LYS A 26 20.09 12.41 -27.23
N ARG A 27 20.98 12.22 -26.24
CA ARG A 27 22.43 12.29 -26.42
C ARG A 27 22.96 11.01 -27.07
N GLU A 28 22.41 9.86 -26.68
CA GLU A 28 22.78 8.55 -27.23
C GLU A 28 22.27 8.39 -28.68
N ASN A 29 21.02 8.77 -28.98
CA ASN A 29 20.45 8.71 -30.33
C ASN A 29 21.04 9.74 -31.32
N LYS A 30 21.86 10.71 -30.87
CA LYS A 30 22.59 11.61 -31.77
C LYS A 30 23.81 10.94 -32.43
N ASN A 31 24.27 9.81 -31.90
CA ASN A 31 25.41 9.07 -32.44
C ASN A 31 24.99 8.04 -33.52
N ASP A 32 23.70 7.71 -33.62
CA ASP A 32 23.16 6.72 -34.58
C ASP A 32 22.30 7.41 -35.67
N GLN A 33 22.91 8.29 -36.46
CA GLN A 33 22.24 9.01 -37.56
C GLN A 33 21.98 8.18 -38.83
N GLU A 34 22.07 6.85 -38.79
CA GLU A 34 21.76 5.99 -39.94
C GLU A 34 20.81 4.84 -39.58
N THR A 35 19.57 5.13 -39.20
CA THR A 35 18.44 4.29 -39.64
C THR A 35 17.11 5.05 -39.54
N ASN A 36 16.53 5.28 -40.72
CA ASN A 36 15.18 5.79 -40.89
C ASN A 36 14.14 4.85 -40.27
N GLY A 37 13.16 5.42 -39.57
CA GLY A 37 11.79 4.93 -39.58
C GLY A 37 11.25 4.37 -38.27
N LEU A 38 10.30 5.12 -37.70
CA LEU A 38 9.31 4.68 -36.71
C LEU A 38 9.82 4.52 -35.26
N ILE A 39 10.28 5.63 -34.66
CA ILE A 39 10.16 5.77 -33.21
C ILE A 39 8.66 5.87 -32.91
N ASN A 40 8.06 4.78 -32.46
CA ASN A 40 6.74 4.73 -31.86
C ASN A 40 6.76 5.64 -30.62
N LYS A 41 6.56 6.95 -30.81
CA LYS A 41 6.30 7.91 -29.74
C LYS A 41 4.90 7.66 -29.22
N GLN A 42 4.71 6.55 -28.51
CA GLN A 42 3.58 6.45 -27.60
C GLN A 42 3.77 7.57 -26.57
N GLU A 43 2.80 8.47 -26.50
CA GLU A 43 2.78 9.49 -25.45
C GLU A 43 2.78 8.78 -24.11
N LYS A 44 3.87 8.93 -23.35
CA LYS A 44 3.98 8.36 -22.01
C LYS A 44 2.89 8.99 -21.14
N PHE A 45 2.14 8.15 -20.43
CA PHE A 45 1.10 8.61 -19.51
C PHE A 45 1.70 9.48 -18.38
N ASP A 46 1.20 10.71 -18.23
CA ASP A 46 1.61 11.59 -17.14
C ASP A 46 0.91 11.20 -15.83
N SER A 47 1.62 10.52 -14.94
CA SER A 47 1.09 10.06 -13.66
C SER A 47 0.74 11.20 -12.69
N ASN A 48 1.20 12.44 -12.92
CA ASN A 48 0.81 13.59 -12.09
C ASN A 48 -0.68 13.91 -12.21
N CYS A 49 -1.34 13.50 -13.30
CA CYS A 49 -2.77 13.64 -13.46
C CYS A 49 -3.58 12.80 -12.45
N ILE A 50 -2.96 11.81 -11.78
CA ILE A 50 -3.56 11.04 -10.67
C ILE A 50 -3.50 11.88 -9.38
N THR A 51 -4.31 12.94 -9.35
CA THR A 51 -4.45 13.85 -8.21
C THR A 51 -5.87 14.38 -8.14
N PRO A 52 -6.52 14.42 -6.97
CA PRO A 52 -7.81 15.10 -6.84
C PRO A 52 -7.75 16.52 -7.41
N GLY A 53 -8.81 16.92 -8.11
CA GLY A 53 -8.91 18.23 -8.77
C GLY A 53 -8.44 18.27 -10.23
N THR A 54 -7.89 17.18 -10.77
CA THR A 54 -7.59 17.07 -12.21
C THR A 54 -8.81 16.61 -13.00
N GLU A 55 -8.87 17.02 -14.27
CA GLU A 55 -9.88 16.54 -15.21
C GLU A 55 -9.82 15.01 -15.38
N PHE A 56 -8.62 14.43 -15.39
CA PHE A 56 -8.44 12.98 -15.42
C PHE A 56 -9.16 12.28 -14.27
N MET A 57 -8.97 12.72 -13.02
CA MET A 57 -9.60 12.10 -11.85
C MET A 57 -11.12 12.29 -11.84
N TYR A 58 -11.62 13.43 -12.32
CA TYR A 58 -13.05 13.66 -12.51
C TYR A 58 -13.65 12.65 -13.51
N ASN A 59 -13.06 12.57 -14.70
CA ASN A 59 -13.50 11.66 -15.76
C ASN A 59 -13.40 10.19 -15.33
N MET A 60 -12.33 9.82 -14.61
CA MET A 60 -12.14 8.48 -14.04
C MET A 60 -13.24 8.17 -13.01
N SER A 61 -13.58 9.11 -12.13
CA SER A 61 -14.63 8.94 -11.13
C SER A 61 -16.00 8.69 -11.77
N GLU A 62 -16.37 9.50 -12.75
CA GLU A 62 -17.64 9.34 -13.47
C GLU A 62 -17.72 8.00 -14.21
N ARG A 63 -16.64 7.60 -14.88
CA ARG A 63 -16.56 6.29 -15.54
C ARG A 63 -16.67 5.13 -14.55
N LEU A 64 -16.03 5.22 -13.38
CA LEU A 64 -16.12 4.20 -12.33
C LEU A 64 -17.54 4.10 -11.77
N LYS A 65 -18.22 5.23 -11.50
CA LYS A 65 -19.63 5.23 -11.05
C LYS A 65 -20.54 4.54 -12.06
N LYS A 66 -20.35 4.81 -13.36
CA LYS A 66 -21.08 4.14 -14.44
C LYS A 66 -20.77 2.65 -14.49
N TYR A 67 -19.50 2.27 -14.39
CA TYR A 67 -19.07 0.85 -14.36
C TYR A 67 -19.69 0.08 -13.18
N LEU A 68 -19.66 0.64 -11.97
CA LEU A 68 -20.25 0.01 -10.79
C LEU A 68 -21.77 -0.16 -10.93
N SER A 69 -22.45 0.83 -11.53
CA SER A 69 -23.89 0.76 -11.80
C SER A 69 -24.20 -0.34 -12.82
N ASP A 70 -23.40 -0.45 -13.87
CA ASP A 70 -23.52 -1.50 -14.88
C ASP A 70 -23.27 -2.89 -14.30
N LYS A 71 -22.21 -3.05 -13.50
CA LYS A 71 -21.90 -4.30 -12.79
C LYS A 71 -23.03 -4.74 -11.88
N LYS A 72 -23.58 -3.84 -11.08
CA LYS A 72 -24.70 -4.19 -10.19
C LYS A 72 -25.96 -4.61 -10.95
N LYS A 73 -26.18 -4.06 -12.15
CA LYS A 73 -27.34 -4.40 -13.00
C LYS A 73 -27.16 -5.74 -13.70
N ASN A 74 -25.99 -5.98 -14.29
CA ASN A 74 -25.77 -7.06 -15.25
C ASN A 74 -25.05 -8.28 -14.67
N ASP A 75 -24.27 -8.11 -13.60
CA ASP A 75 -23.42 -9.16 -13.02
C ASP A 75 -24.11 -9.80 -11.80
N VAL A 76 -24.40 -11.10 -11.88
CA VAL A 76 -25.10 -11.85 -10.81
C VAL A 76 -24.29 -11.82 -9.50
N ASN A 77 -22.96 -11.83 -9.59
CA ASN A 77 -22.09 -11.84 -8.41
C ASN A 77 -22.14 -10.52 -7.62
N TRP A 78 -22.65 -9.44 -8.22
CA TRP A 78 -22.72 -8.11 -7.61
C TRP A 78 -24.09 -7.77 -7.02
N LYS A 79 -25.11 -8.63 -7.24
CA LYS A 79 -26.49 -8.36 -6.81
C LYS A 79 -26.64 -8.30 -5.29
N ASN A 80 -25.95 -9.17 -4.57
CA ASN A 80 -26.06 -9.31 -3.11
C ASN A 80 -24.91 -8.64 -2.36
N VAL A 81 -24.18 -7.71 -3.01
CA VAL A 81 -23.04 -7.01 -2.42
C VAL A 81 -23.38 -5.53 -2.21
N LYS A 82 -23.10 -5.01 -1.02
CA LYS A 82 -23.15 -3.56 -0.77
C LYS A 82 -21.88 -2.90 -1.30
N VAL A 83 -22.02 -2.18 -2.40
CA VAL A 83 -20.92 -1.41 -3.00
C VAL A 83 -20.94 0.01 -2.46
N ILE A 84 -19.79 0.49 -1.99
CA ILE A 84 -19.59 1.86 -1.52
C ILE A 84 -18.43 2.46 -2.31
N TYR A 85 -18.64 3.64 -2.89
CA TYR A 85 -17.63 4.36 -3.63
C TYR A 85 -17.31 5.67 -2.92
N SER A 86 -16.02 5.91 -2.62
CA SER A 86 -15.51 7.15 -2.03
C SER A 86 -14.47 7.76 -2.95
N GLY A 87 -14.92 8.61 -3.86
CA GLY A 87 -14.12 9.19 -4.93
C GLY A 87 -13.18 10.33 -4.50
N PRO A 88 -12.52 10.99 -5.48
CA PRO A 88 -11.60 12.11 -5.25
C PRO A 88 -12.28 13.37 -4.68
N GLU A 89 -13.61 13.47 -4.78
CA GLU A 89 -14.41 14.54 -4.19
C GLU A 89 -14.50 14.47 -2.66
N VAL A 90 -14.27 13.28 -2.07
CA VAL A 90 -14.29 13.07 -0.63
C VAL A 90 -12.87 13.25 -0.07
N PRO A 91 -12.63 14.25 0.81
CA PRO A 91 -11.32 14.49 1.39
C PRO A 91 -10.78 13.28 2.17
N GLY A 92 -9.46 13.12 2.14
CA GLY A 92 -8.76 12.06 2.87
C GLY A 92 -8.13 11.02 1.95
N GLU A 93 -7.06 10.40 2.43
CA GLU A 93 -6.34 9.35 1.71
C GLU A 93 -7.14 8.04 1.71
N GLY A 94 -7.04 7.26 0.63
CA GLY A 94 -7.84 6.04 0.45
C GLY A 94 -7.72 5.07 1.63
N GLU A 95 -6.49 4.80 2.09
CA GLU A 95 -6.21 3.92 3.23
C GLU A 95 -6.87 4.43 4.52
N HIS A 96 -6.78 5.72 4.80
CA HIS A 96 -7.36 6.32 6.00
C HIS A 96 -8.90 6.35 5.95
N LYS A 97 -9.49 6.58 4.77
CA LYS A 97 -10.95 6.50 4.57
C LYS A 97 -11.47 5.08 4.79
N ILE A 98 -10.73 4.07 4.36
CA ILE A 98 -11.05 2.66 4.61
C ILE A 98 -10.96 2.35 6.10
N MET A 99 -9.87 2.75 6.76
CA MET A 99 -9.70 2.50 8.20
C MET A 99 -10.75 3.23 9.03
N GLU A 100 -11.13 4.45 8.65
CA GLU A 100 -12.25 5.17 9.25
C GLU A 100 -13.56 4.40 9.08
N TYR A 101 -13.85 3.90 7.89
CA TYR A 101 -15.03 3.08 7.65
C TYR A 101 -15.05 1.83 8.54
N ILE A 102 -13.93 1.13 8.68
CA ILE A 102 -13.82 -0.06 9.55
C ILE A 102 -14.11 0.32 11.00
N ARG A 103 -13.45 1.36 11.53
CA ARG A 103 -13.67 1.85 12.91
C ARG A 103 -15.13 2.25 13.16
N LEU A 104 -15.74 2.97 12.23
CA LEU A 104 -17.13 3.40 12.35
C LEU A 104 -18.12 2.23 12.31
N ASN A 105 -17.82 1.15 11.57
CA ASN A 105 -18.66 -0.05 11.58
C ASN A 105 -18.45 -0.87 12.85
N LYS A 106 -17.22 -1.00 13.33
CA LYS A 106 -16.88 -1.67 14.59
C LYS A 106 -17.58 -1.04 15.80
N ALA A 107 -17.71 0.28 15.80
CA ALA A 107 -18.37 1.03 16.87
C ALA A 107 -19.90 0.86 16.92
N LYS A 108 -20.51 0.21 15.91
CA LYS A 108 -21.97 -0.02 15.89
C LYS A 108 -22.34 -1.18 16.82
N LYS A 109 -23.53 -1.09 17.41
CA LYS A 109 -24.05 -2.11 18.33
C LYS A 109 -24.33 -3.46 17.65
N ASP A 110 -24.63 -3.45 16.35
CA ASP A 110 -24.95 -4.62 15.52
C ASP A 110 -23.72 -5.15 14.76
N HIS A 111 -22.51 -4.71 15.13
CA HIS A 111 -21.29 -5.17 14.49
C HIS A 111 -21.04 -6.66 14.78
N ASP A 112 -20.88 -7.45 13.72
CA ASP A 112 -20.43 -8.83 13.81
C ASP A 112 -18.91 -8.88 14.03
N VAL A 113 -18.50 -9.34 15.22
CA VAL A 113 -17.10 -9.51 15.63
C VAL A 113 -16.34 -10.49 14.72
N ASN A 114 -17.06 -11.38 14.02
CA ASN A 114 -16.47 -12.34 13.07
C ASN A 114 -16.43 -11.81 11.63
N THR A 115 -16.70 -10.52 11.42
CA THR A 115 -16.53 -9.89 10.11
C THR A 115 -15.10 -10.11 9.61
N ARG A 116 -14.98 -10.64 8.38
CA ARG A 116 -13.68 -10.90 7.74
C ARG A 116 -13.34 -9.80 6.76
N HIS A 117 -12.24 -9.09 7.01
CA HIS A 117 -11.76 -8.00 6.18
C HIS A 117 -10.67 -8.47 5.23
N CYS A 118 -10.75 -8.05 3.97
CA CYS A 118 -9.69 -8.25 2.99
C CYS A 118 -9.40 -6.90 2.32
N LEU A 119 -8.18 -6.40 2.47
CA LEU A 119 -7.76 -5.12 1.91
C LEU A 119 -6.71 -5.35 0.83
N TYR A 120 -6.95 -4.79 -0.35
CA TYR A 120 -5.99 -4.80 -1.44
C TYR A 120 -5.06 -3.60 -1.38
N GLY A 121 -3.75 -3.84 -1.49
CA GLY A 121 -2.77 -2.78 -1.66
C GLY A 121 -1.33 -3.24 -1.46
N LEU A 122 -0.38 -2.49 -2.03
CA LEU A 122 1.05 -2.81 -1.97
C LEU A 122 1.79 -2.06 -0.87
N ASP A 123 1.19 -1.05 -0.26
CA ASP A 123 1.85 -0.21 0.73
C ASP A 123 2.07 -0.98 2.05
N ALA A 124 3.27 -0.83 2.63
CA ALA A 124 3.62 -1.47 3.89
C ALA A 124 2.80 -0.92 5.07
N ASP A 125 2.38 0.35 4.97
CA ASP A 125 1.54 1.03 5.96
C ASP A 125 0.21 0.29 6.18
N LEU A 126 -0.28 -0.45 5.18
CA LEU A 126 -1.51 -1.24 5.30
C LEU A 126 -1.40 -2.38 6.31
N ILE A 127 -0.19 -2.90 6.55
CA ILE A 127 0.04 -3.90 7.61
C ILE A 127 -0.18 -3.25 8.97
N MET A 128 0.45 -2.11 9.20
CA MET A 128 0.34 -1.37 10.47
C MET A 128 -1.10 -0.88 10.70
N LEU A 129 -1.72 -0.29 9.68
CA LEU A 129 -3.11 0.16 9.74
C LEU A 129 -4.09 -1.00 9.97
N GLY A 130 -3.85 -2.15 9.33
CA GLY A 130 -4.64 -3.36 9.54
C GLY A 130 -4.53 -3.88 10.97
N LEU A 131 -3.33 -3.89 11.56
CA LEU A 131 -3.10 -4.27 12.96
C LEU A 131 -3.79 -3.29 13.93
N LEU A 132 -3.68 -1.97 13.70
CA LEU A 132 -4.35 -0.91 14.49
C LEU A 132 -5.88 -0.98 14.45
N SER A 133 -6.47 -1.72 13.51
CA SER A 133 -7.92 -1.92 13.51
C SER A 133 -8.38 -2.82 14.66
N HIS A 134 -7.46 -3.63 15.22
CA HIS A 134 -7.73 -4.70 16.18
C HIS A 134 -8.89 -5.61 15.74
N GLU A 135 -9.03 -5.82 14.43
CA GLU A 135 -9.97 -6.80 13.88
C GLU A 135 -9.26 -8.16 13.83
N PRO A 136 -9.84 -9.21 14.43
CA PRO A 136 -9.17 -10.51 14.51
C PRO A 136 -9.06 -11.18 13.14
N ASN A 137 -10.02 -10.94 12.24
CA ASN A 137 -10.09 -11.57 10.93
C ASN A 137 -9.75 -10.57 9.82
N PHE A 138 -8.47 -10.26 9.65
CA PHE A 138 -8.00 -9.32 8.64
C PHE A 138 -6.94 -9.96 7.74
N ALA A 139 -7.09 -9.81 6.42
CA ALA A 139 -6.09 -10.19 5.43
C ALA A 139 -5.75 -9.06 4.45
N LEU A 140 -4.51 -9.07 3.94
CA LEU A 140 -4.05 -8.18 2.88
C LEU A 140 -3.84 -8.97 1.59
N LEU A 141 -4.47 -8.52 0.50
CA LEU A 141 -4.26 -9.05 -0.84
C LEU A 141 -3.21 -8.19 -1.54
N ARG A 142 -2.09 -8.80 -1.93
CA ARG A 142 -0.94 -8.10 -2.54
C ARG A 142 -0.53 -8.76 -3.84
N GLU A 143 -0.16 -7.98 -4.84
CA GLU A 143 0.46 -8.53 -6.05
C GLU A 143 1.89 -9.00 -5.74
N GLN A 144 2.35 -10.04 -6.43
CA GLN A 144 3.75 -10.44 -6.39
C GLN A 144 4.63 -9.29 -6.89
N VAL A 145 5.65 -8.95 -6.12
CA VAL A 145 6.69 -8.00 -6.53
C VAL A 145 7.95 -8.80 -6.82
N ASP A 146 8.33 -8.87 -8.09
CA ASP A 146 9.54 -9.56 -8.52
C ASP A 146 10.76 -8.65 -8.31
N PHE A 147 11.64 -9.03 -7.38
CA PHE A 147 12.88 -8.32 -7.11
C PHE A 147 14.02 -8.95 -7.92
N GLY A 148 14.38 -8.38 -9.07
CA GLY A 148 15.53 -8.82 -9.87
C GLY A 148 15.50 -8.34 -11.32
N LYS A 149 16.66 -8.38 -12.00
CA LYS A 149 16.71 -8.22 -13.47
C LYS A 149 16.09 -9.47 -14.08
N GLU A 150 14.97 -9.32 -14.80
CA GLU A 150 14.38 -10.41 -15.57
C GLU A 150 15.45 -11.02 -16.48
N LYS A 151 15.89 -12.25 -16.20
CA LYS A 151 16.46 -13.09 -17.24
C LYS A 151 15.28 -13.53 -18.08
N GLU A 152 15.16 -13.01 -19.29
CA GLU A 152 14.19 -13.45 -20.27
C GLU A 152 14.33 -14.96 -20.49
N ARG A 153 13.53 -15.76 -19.78
CA ARG A 153 13.27 -17.15 -20.15
C ARG A 153 12.15 -17.12 -21.18
N LYS A 154 12.40 -17.76 -22.32
CA LYS A 154 11.54 -17.74 -23.51
C LYS A 154 10.29 -18.62 -23.39
N ASP A 155 10.15 -19.40 -22.32
CA ASP A 155 9.18 -20.50 -22.29
C ASP A 155 7.84 -20.21 -21.56
N ASP A 156 7.62 -19.00 -21.07
CA ASP A 156 6.48 -18.70 -20.17
C ASP A 156 5.61 -17.51 -20.61
N GLU A 157 5.18 -17.43 -21.88
CA GLU A 157 4.20 -16.41 -22.30
C GLU A 157 2.85 -16.52 -21.57
N VAL A 158 2.45 -17.75 -21.19
CA VAL A 158 1.21 -17.98 -20.42
C VAL A 158 1.41 -17.62 -18.94
N LEU A 159 2.58 -17.91 -18.36
CA LEU A 159 2.90 -17.56 -16.97
C LEU A 159 3.16 -16.05 -16.79
N LYS A 160 3.73 -15.37 -17.80
CA LYS A 160 3.89 -13.91 -17.83
C LYS A 160 2.57 -13.15 -17.74
N ASN A 161 1.48 -13.74 -18.23
CA ASN A 161 0.15 -13.14 -18.17
C ASN A 161 -0.62 -13.47 -16.86
N SER A 162 -0.13 -14.43 -16.06
CA SER A 162 -0.75 -14.78 -14.78
C SER A 162 -0.14 -13.94 -13.65
N ARG A 163 -0.76 -12.80 -13.33
CA ARG A 163 -0.42 -12.05 -12.12
C ARG A 163 -0.66 -12.92 -10.89
N LYS A 164 0.39 -13.18 -10.11
CA LYS A 164 0.28 -13.90 -8.84
C LYS A 164 -0.08 -12.94 -7.72
N PHE A 165 -0.94 -13.39 -6.84
CA PHE A 165 -1.36 -12.65 -5.66
C PHE A 165 -0.98 -13.45 -4.40
N TYR A 166 -0.55 -12.73 -3.37
CA TYR A 166 -0.34 -13.26 -2.04
C TYR A 166 -1.43 -12.74 -1.10
N LEU A 167 -1.98 -13.65 -0.30
CA LEU A 167 -2.89 -13.33 0.78
C LEU A 167 -2.13 -13.40 2.10
N MET A 168 -1.88 -12.24 2.71
CA MET A 168 -1.20 -12.13 4.00
C MET A 168 -2.25 -12.06 5.11
N HIS A 169 -2.24 -13.05 5.99
CA HIS A 169 -3.17 -13.13 7.11
C HIS A 169 -2.61 -12.37 8.32
N LEU A 170 -3.25 -11.27 8.71
CA LEU A 170 -2.82 -10.48 9.87
C LEU A 170 -3.12 -11.20 11.20
N CYS A 171 -4.07 -12.15 11.23
CA CYS A 171 -4.26 -13.01 12.40
C CYS A 171 -2.98 -13.77 12.77
N LEU A 172 -2.29 -14.34 11.78
CA LEU A 172 -1.01 -15.02 12.01
C LEU A 172 0.07 -14.05 12.49
N VAL A 173 0.13 -12.85 11.92
CA VAL A 173 1.08 -11.81 12.38
C VAL A 173 0.84 -11.47 13.85
N ARG A 174 -0.42 -11.38 14.28
CA ARG A 174 -0.80 -11.14 15.68
C ARG A 174 -0.39 -12.30 16.59
N GLU A 175 -0.54 -13.54 16.14
CA GLU A 175 -0.07 -14.73 16.88
C GLU A 175 1.46 -14.72 17.02
N TYR A 176 2.19 -14.41 15.95
CA TYR A 176 3.64 -14.27 16.00
C TYR A 176 4.09 -13.15 16.94
N LEU A 177 3.43 -11.99 16.92
CA LEU A 177 3.70 -10.91 17.86
C LEU A 177 3.41 -11.34 19.30
N ASN A 178 2.32 -12.06 19.53
CA ASN A 178 2.00 -12.56 20.87
C ASN A 178 3.05 -13.55 21.39
N PHE A 179 3.57 -14.40 20.52
CA PHE A 179 4.64 -15.33 20.85
C PHE A 179 5.95 -14.59 21.16
N GLU A 180 6.32 -13.60 20.33
CA GLU A 180 7.53 -12.79 20.51
C GLU A 180 7.56 -12.05 21.86
N PHE A 181 6.41 -11.57 22.32
CA PHE A 181 6.29 -10.79 23.56
C PHE A 181 5.74 -11.59 24.75
N GLU A 182 5.60 -12.91 24.63
CA GLU A 182 5.00 -13.74 25.68
C GLU A 182 5.76 -13.66 27.00
N GLU A 183 7.09 -13.58 26.95
CA GLU A 183 7.98 -13.48 28.13
C GLU A 183 7.69 -12.24 28.98
N LEU A 184 7.12 -11.18 28.37
CA LEU A 184 6.75 -9.97 29.11
C LEU A 184 5.74 -10.25 30.22
N LYS A 185 4.91 -11.29 30.09
CA LYS A 185 3.92 -11.68 31.12
C LYS A 185 4.56 -11.89 32.49
N GLU A 186 5.82 -12.33 32.55
CA GLU A 186 6.54 -12.58 33.80
C GLU A 186 7.28 -11.34 34.32
N VAL A 187 7.56 -10.37 33.45
CA VAL A 187 8.41 -9.20 33.76
C VAL A 187 7.60 -7.96 34.12
N ILE A 188 6.46 -7.73 33.44
CA ILE A 188 5.68 -6.51 33.61
C ILE A 188 4.85 -6.54 34.91
N LYS A 189 4.72 -5.37 35.53
CA LYS A 189 3.97 -5.22 36.81
C LYS A 189 2.46 -5.03 36.64
N PHE A 190 1.98 -4.98 35.40
CA PHE A 190 0.59 -4.73 35.04
C PHE A 190 0.05 -5.85 34.15
N GLU A 191 -1.26 -5.89 33.92
CA GLU A 191 -1.88 -6.95 33.12
C GLU A 191 -1.34 -6.98 31.67
N TYR A 192 -0.92 -8.16 31.22
CA TYR A 192 -0.53 -8.36 29.82
C TYR A 192 -1.74 -8.23 28.89
N SER A 193 -1.60 -7.45 27.82
CA SER A 193 -2.64 -7.29 26.80
C SER A 193 -2.00 -7.20 25.42
N LEU A 194 -2.28 -8.18 24.57
CA LEU A 194 -1.76 -8.21 23.20
C LEU A 194 -2.13 -6.96 22.41
N GLU A 195 -3.35 -6.41 22.59
CA GLU A 195 -3.75 -5.20 21.87
C GLU A 195 -2.86 -4.00 22.22
N ARG A 196 -2.52 -3.84 23.51
CA ARG A 196 -1.59 -2.79 23.94
C ARG A 196 -0.17 -3.00 23.41
N ILE A 197 0.30 -4.25 23.39
CA ILE A 197 1.60 -4.60 22.81
C ILE A 197 1.64 -4.28 21.32
N ILE A 198 0.56 -4.55 20.58
CA ILE A 198 0.45 -4.20 19.16
C ILE A 198 0.51 -2.68 18.98
N ASP A 199 -0.22 -1.90 19.79
CA ASP A 199 -0.18 -0.44 19.73
C ASP A 199 1.23 0.11 19.98
N ASP A 200 1.90 -0.40 21.00
CA ASP A 200 3.28 -0.02 21.34
C ASP A 200 4.26 -0.45 20.25
N PHE A 201 4.12 -1.66 19.70
CA PHE A 201 4.92 -2.15 18.58
C PHE A 201 4.80 -1.22 17.36
N ILE A 202 3.58 -0.75 17.07
CA ILE A 202 3.32 0.14 15.94
C ILE A 202 3.89 1.53 16.21
N LEU A 203 3.74 2.05 17.43
CA LEU A 203 4.36 3.31 17.85
C LEU A 203 5.88 3.26 17.69
N ILE A 204 6.52 2.20 18.17
CA ILE A 204 7.97 1.98 18.04
C ILE A 204 8.36 1.85 16.56
N SER A 205 7.58 1.13 15.77
CA SER A 205 7.81 0.97 14.33
C SER A 205 7.74 2.31 13.59
N MET A 206 6.88 3.24 14.01
CA MET A 206 6.83 4.60 13.44
C MET A 206 8.15 5.37 13.65
N LEU A 207 8.93 5.07 14.70
CA LEU A 207 10.22 5.72 14.97
C LEU A 207 11.34 5.23 14.05
N VAL A 208 11.21 4.03 13.47
CA VAL A 208 12.13 3.49 12.44
C VAL A 208 12.09 4.35 11.16
N GLY A 209 10.98 5.07 10.95
CA GLY A 209 10.77 5.97 9.84
C GLY A 209 9.46 5.65 9.14
N ASN A 210 8.75 6.70 8.76
CA ASN A 210 7.49 6.59 8.03
C ASN A 210 7.32 7.79 7.09
N ASP A 211 6.21 7.83 6.37
CA ASP A 211 5.91 8.90 5.40
C ASP A 211 5.87 10.32 6.00
N PHE A 212 5.76 10.43 7.33
CA PHE A 212 5.63 11.69 8.07
C PHE A 212 6.86 12.04 8.92
N ILE A 213 7.65 11.05 9.34
CA ILE A 213 8.80 11.22 10.23
C ILE A 213 10.05 10.66 9.56
N PRO A 214 11.14 11.44 9.42
CA PRO A 214 12.39 10.93 8.86
C PRO A 214 12.94 9.80 9.73
N THR A 215 13.53 8.79 9.07
CA THR A 215 14.23 7.69 9.74
C THR A 215 15.28 8.22 10.70
N LEU A 216 15.30 7.70 11.93
CA LEU A 216 16.37 7.99 12.87
C LEU A 216 17.70 7.45 12.32
N PRO A 217 18.81 8.22 12.41
CA PRO A 217 20.08 7.87 11.76
C PRO A 217 20.61 6.46 12.08
N ASN A 218 20.30 5.95 13.27
CA ASN A 218 20.79 4.68 13.80
C ASN A 218 19.76 3.54 13.77
N LEU A 219 18.59 3.74 13.16
CA LEU A 219 17.50 2.76 13.13
C LEU A 219 17.12 2.48 11.69
N GLN A 220 17.69 1.42 11.08
CA GLN A 220 17.49 1.09 9.67
C GLN A 220 17.03 -0.36 9.50
N ILE A 221 16.03 -0.57 8.62
CA ILE A 221 15.51 -1.90 8.31
C ILE A 221 16.46 -2.68 7.38
N ILE A 222 17.21 -1.98 6.53
CA ILE A 222 18.13 -2.60 5.56
C ILE A 222 19.48 -2.80 6.24
N GLY A 223 19.87 -4.06 6.43
CA GLY A 223 21.19 -4.43 6.97
C GLY A 223 21.20 -5.24 8.26
N ALA A 224 20.04 -5.74 8.73
CA ALA A 224 19.93 -6.57 9.95
C ALA A 224 20.57 -5.94 11.19
N THR A 225 20.51 -4.62 11.32
CA THR A 225 20.66 -3.98 12.63
C THR A 225 19.31 -4.10 13.31
N TYR A 226 19.20 -5.17 14.11
CA TYR A 226 18.18 -5.52 15.08
C TYR A 226 16.99 -4.55 15.18
N PHE A 227 15.79 -5.10 15.02
CA PHE A 227 14.57 -4.47 15.51
C PHE A 227 14.84 -3.89 16.92
N PRO A 228 14.34 -2.67 17.23
CA PRO A 228 14.73 -1.92 18.42
C PRO A 228 14.44 -2.61 19.77
N PHE A 229 13.86 -3.81 19.80
CA PHE A 229 13.51 -4.51 21.03
C PHE A 229 14.71 -4.94 21.88
N HIS A 230 15.90 -5.18 21.30
CA HIS A 230 17.11 -5.40 22.09
C HIS A 230 17.68 -4.14 22.78
N LEU A 231 17.18 -2.96 22.45
CA LEU A 231 17.52 -1.72 23.18
C LEU A 231 16.60 -1.47 24.38
N PHE A 232 15.44 -2.16 24.46
CA PHE A 232 14.40 -1.89 25.45
C PHE A 232 14.09 -3.08 26.37
N LEU A 233 14.66 -4.25 26.11
CA LEU A 233 14.66 -5.38 27.04
C LEU A 233 16.06 -5.53 27.66
N PRO A 234 16.17 -5.51 29.00
CA PRO A 234 17.44 -5.65 29.71
C PRO A 234 18.09 -7.02 29.53
#